data_AF-A0A534J1J7-F1
#
_entry.id   AF-A0A534J1J7-F1
#
_cell.length_a   1.000
_cell.length_b   1.000
_cell.length_c   1.000
_cell.angle_alpha   90.00
_cell.angle_beta   90.00
_cell.angle_gamma   90.00
#
_symmetry.space_group_name_H-M   'P 1'
#
loop_
_entity.id
_entity.type
_entity.pdbx_description
1 polymer ?
#
loop_
_entity_poly.entity_id
_entity_poly.type
_entity_poly.pdbx_seq_one_letter_code
_entity_poly.pdbx_strand_id
1 'polypeptide(L)'
;MLPNAQGVRGFWSGTITYTPKGLAEGVHEFLLTIGDVAGNLAFGSATVVLDTTAPPLAIEGPTVRYTRANLATITAVSAPGAFVSFGGSWIEVDATGRLTTTVALVPGMNDIRVTAADWFDQDARTGAAIPGNTNEARITIVEDNRAPMFTRAPTSEEPLTRGDGALITGSLSDEIAPGVAGTVATLDLTVAGAKTQVHADGTFTTVVPLSEDDNVIEVLATDLAGNSARAWANVTRDTIAPSLAVDSIPSRVADGRVTVKGQADPGSIVTVNGAVVPLVAGRFSRNVSLSSGDNLIVVRAEDTAGNFIERRFAVGFASGAANPVLGLSLVITVAILAAIFAFLIGRRFLFTPAPPARADREGDKDGTSTENVEPSPKASGMIERAEPMPTETAGEAERVAGPSAREPELAEDDDVLKDLDSSAPDTLTAAPPEDARIGKLREAFESGRISRDVYAANLRRLTKEP
;
A
#
# COMPACT_ATOMS: atom_id res chain seq x y z
N MET A 1 -70.21 -55.23 -7.06
CA MET A 1 -70.75 -54.50 -8.23
C MET A 1 -72.21 -54.86 -8.40
N LEU A 2 -73.10 -53.86 -8.53
CA LEU A 2 -74.49 -54.07 -8.97
C LEU A 2 -74.68 -53.40 -10.35
N PRO A 3 -75.29 -54.09 -11.33
CA PRO A 3 -75.55 -53.52 -12.66
C PRO A 3 -76.63 -52.43 -12.59
N ASN A 4 -76.64 -51.51 -13.57
CA ASN A 4 -77.76 -50.60 -13.74
C ASN A 4 -79.01 -51.36 -14.25
N ALA A 5 -80.16 -50.69 -14.24
CA ALA A 5 -81.46 -51.29 -14.56
C ALA A 5 -81.61 -51.83 -16.02
N GLN A 6 -80.60 -51.67 -16.88
CA GLN A 6 -80.58 -52.23 -18.24
C GLN A 6 -79.52 -53.33 -18.44
N GLY A 7 -78.86 -53.79 -17.37
CA GLY A 7 -77.82 -54.83 -17.45
C GLY A 7 -76.50 -54.35 -18.07
N VAL A 8 -76.37 -53.07 -18.40
CA VAL A 8 -75.14 -52.48 -18.96
C VAL A 8 -74.19 -52.14 -17.82
N ARG A 9 -73.03 -52.81 -17.78
CA ARG A 9 -71.94 -52.48 -16.87
C ARG A 9 -71.21 -51.26 -17.45
N GLY A 10 -71.34 -50.11 -16.77
CA GLY A 10 -71.13 -48.78 -17.35
C GLY A 10 -69.68 -48.38 -17.66
N PHE A 11 -69.59 -47.27 -18.39
CA PHE A 11 -68.38 -46.47 -18.58
C PHE A 11 -67.89 -45.97 -17.22
N TRP A 12 -66.65 -46.32 -16.87
CA TRP A 12 -65.98 -45.81 -15.67
C TRP A 12 -65.25 -44.51 -16.03
N SER A 13 -65.60 -43.41 -15.35
CA SER A 13 -64.75 -42.22 -15.27
C SER A 13 -64.11 -42.20 -13.88
N GLY A 14 -62.79 -42.13 -13.81
CA GLY A 14 -62.08 -42.08 -12.54
C GLY A 14 -60.63 -41.65 -12.74
N THR A 15 -60.04 -41.12 -11.67
CA THR A 15 -58.62 -40.76 -11.64
C THR A 15 -57.83 -41.88 -10.98
N ILE A 16 -56.80 -42.37 -11.65
CA ILE A 16 -55.81 -43.27 -11.05
C ILE A 16 -54.62 -42.41 -10.65
N THR A 17 -54.29 -42.41 -9.36
CA THR A 17 -53.10 -41.76 -8.85
C THR A 17 -52.05 -42.83 -8.56
N TYR A 18 -50.90 -42.71 -9.21
CA TYR A 18 -49.72 -43.53 -8.94
C TYR A 18 -48.57 -42.61 -8.52
N THR A 19 -47.95 -42.91 -7.37
CA THR A 19 -46.77 -42.19 -6.89
C THR A 19 -45.57 -43.12 -6.96
N PRO A 20 -44.67 -42.96 -7.93
CA PRO A 20 -43.46 -43.78 -8.00
C PRO A 20 -42.60 -43.55 -6.76
N LYS A 21 -41.91 -44.61 -6.30
CA LYS A 21 -40.96 -44.57 -5.18
C LYS A 21 -39.62 -45.12 -5.62
N GLY A 22 -38.53 -44.45 -5.21
CA GLY A 22 -37.18 -44.92 -5.47
C GLY A 22 -36.79 -44.90 -6.94
N LEU A 23 -37.17 -43.86 -7.68
CA LEU A 23 -36.65 -43.65 -9.02
C LEU A 23 -35.15 -43.40 -8.93
N ALA A 24 -34.39 -44.08 -9.79
CA ALA A 24 -32.99 -43.77 -10.02
C ALA A 24 -32.86 -42.52 -10.90
N GLU A 25 -31.67 -41.96 -10.99
CA GLU A 25 -31.39 -40.87 -11.93
C GLU A 25 -31.73 -41.26 -13.38
N GLY A 26 -32.26 -40.32 -14.16
CA GLY A 26 -32.49 -40.47 -15.60
C GLY A 26 -33.97 -40.47 -16.03
N VAL A 27 -34.19 -40.93 -17.25
CA VAL A 27 -35.52 -40.92 -17.90
C VAL A 27 -36.27 -42.20 -17.58
N HIS A 28 -37.49 -42.06 -17.05
CA HIS A 28 -38.40 -43.16 -16.75
C HIS A 28 -39.64 -43.07 -17.64
N GLU A 29 -39.95 -44.15 -18.33
CA GLU A 29 -41.21 -44.28 -19.09
C GLU A 29 -42.19 -45.18 -18.31
N PHE A 30 -43.33 -44.62 -17.95
CA PHE A 30 -44.42 -45.33 -17.29
C PHE A 30 -45.46 -45.73 -18.32
N LEU A 31 -45.54 -47.02 -18.61
CA LEU A 31 -46.61 -47.59 -19.42
C LEU A 31 -47.83 -47.87 -18.54
N LEU A 32 -48.92 -47.17 -18.81
CA LEU A 32 -50.22 -47.42 -18.20
C LEU A 32 -51.01 -48.36 -19.11
N THR A 33 -51.43 -49.52 -18.58
CA THR A 33 -52.32 -50.45 -19.26
C THR A 33 -53.62 -50.57 -18.48
N ILE A 34 -54.75 -50.32 -19.14
CA ILE A 34 -56.09 -50.45 -18.55
C ILE A 34 -56.86 -51.48 -19.36
N GLY A 35 -57.46 -52.47 -18.69
CA GLY A 35 -58.29 -53.49 -19.31
C GLY A 35 -59.73 -53.45 -18.82
N ASP A 36 -60.70 -53.68 -19.71
CA ASP A 36 -62.08 -53.94 -19.31
C ASP A 36 -62.32 -55.43 -18.97
N VAL A 37 -63.51 -55.74 -18.45
CA VAL A 37 -63.89 -57.11 -18.07
C VAL A 37 -64.02 -58.09 -19.25
N ALA A 38 -64.10 -57.57 -20.49
CA ALA A 38 -64.13 -58.36 -21.71
C ALA A 38 -62.71 -58.60 -22.28
N GLY A 39 -61.67 -58.02 -21.67
CA GLY A 39 -60.28 -58.16 -22.09
C GLY A 39 -59.82 -57.10 -23.10
N ASN A 40 -60.61 -56.07 -23.37
CA ASN A 40 -60.17 -54.96 -24.23
C ASN A 40 -59.15 -54.10 -23.46
N LEU A 41 -57.96 -53.91 -24.04
CA LEU A 41 -56.88 -53.13 -23.43
C LEU A 41 -56.78 -51.74 -24.06
N ALA A 42 -56.46 -50.76 -23.24
CA ALA A 42 -56.03 -49.42 -23.63
C ALA A 42 -54.66 -49.12 -23.02
N PHE A 43 -53.84 -48.39 -23.76
CA PHE A 43 -52.48 -48.03 -23.35
C PHE A 43 -52.33 -46.50 -23.29
N GLY A 44 -51.50 -46.03 -22.36
CA GLY A 44 -50.97 -44.68 -22.33
C GLY A 44 -49.54 -44.71 -21.81
N SER A 45 -48.73 -43.72 -22.15
CA SER A 45 -47.41 -43.56 -21.58
C SER A 45 -47.25 -42.19 -20.93
N ALA A 46 -46.42 -42.13 -19.90
CA ALA A 46 -45.96 -40.89 -19.30
C ALA A 46 -44.44 -40.97 -19.10
N THR A 47 -43.73 -39.92 -19.46
CA THR A 47 -42.29 -39.81 -19.24
C THR A 47 -42.03 -38.91 -18.04
N VAL A 48 -41.15 -39.35 -17.14
CA VAL A 48 -40.65 -38.56 -16.01
C VAL A 48 -39.14 -38.58 -16.05
N VAL A 49 -38.49 -37.43 -15.93
CA VAL A 49 -37.05 -37.33 -15.77
C VAL A 49 -36.75 -37.04 -14.31
N LEU A 50 -35.94 -37.88 -13.68
CA LEU A 50 -35.34 -37.55 -12.38
C LEU A 50 -33.92 -37.07 -12.64
N ASP A 51 -33.72 -35.76 -12.50
CA ASP A 51 -32.41 -35.15 -12.45
C ASP A 51 -32.23 -34.49 -11.08
N THR A 52 -31.24 -34.92 -10.33
CA THR A 52 -30.88 -34.37 -9.01
C THR A 52 -29.51 -33.70 -9.01
N THR A 53 -28.86 -33.64 -10.18
CA THR A 53 -27.48 -33.18 -10.32
C THR A 53 -27.41 -31.74 -10.81
N ALA A 54 -26.94 -30.84 -9.93
CA ALA A 54 -26.68 -29.47 -10.35
C ALA A 54 -25.51 -29.41 -11.34
N PRO A 55 -25.54 -28.51 -12.32
CA PRO A 55 -24.43 -28.37 -13.26
C PRO A 55 -23.18 -27.85 -12.52
N PRO A 56 -21.97 -28.24 -12.94
CA PRO A 56 -20.74 -27.69 -12.39
C PRO A 56 -20.70 -26.18 -12.67
N LEU A 57 -20.11 -25.41 -11.76
CA LEU A 57 -19.92 -23.97 -11.94
C LEU A 57 -18.54 -23.57 -11.42
N ALA A 58 -17.76 -22.91 -12.26
CA ALA A 58 -16.51 -22.26 -11.88
C ALA A 58 -16.41 -20.87 -12.50
N ILE A 59 -15.85 -19.91 -11.77
CA ILE A 59 -15.56 -18.57 -12.29
C ILE A 59 -14.06 -18.51 -12.58
N GLU A 60 -13.69 -18.10 -13.79
CA GLU A 60 -12.28 -18.07 -14.19
C GLU A 60 -11.53 -16.88 -13.60
N GLY A 61 -10.36 -17.13 -13.03
CA GLY A 61 -9.49 -16.10 -12.46
C GLY A 61 -9.64 -15.96 -10.95
N PRO A 62 -9.06 -14.91 -10.35
CA PRO A 62 -9.11 -14.72 -8.90
C PRO A 62 -10.54 -14.41 -8.43
N THR A 63 -10.83 -14.81 -7.19
CA THR A 63 -12.10 -14.60 -6.49
C THR A 63 -12.28 -13.15 -6.02
N VAL A 64 -11.19 -12.38 -5.93
CA VAL A 64 -11.20 -10.93 -5.68
C VAL A 64 -10.46 -10.22 -6.81
N ARG A 65 -11.06 -9.17 -7.36
CA ARG A 65 -10.50 -8.35 -8.45
C ARG A 65 -10.63 -6.88 -8.13
N TYR A 66 -9.71 -6.09 -8.68
CA TYR A 66 -9.71 -4.64 -8.58
C TYR A 66 -9.73 -4.06 -9.99
N THR A 67 -10.51 -2.99 -10.18
CA THR A 67 -10.63 -2.33 -11.48
C THR A 67 -11.01 -0.86 -11.30
N ARG A 68 -10.58 -0.01 -12.22
CA ARG A 68 -11.01 1.40 -12.31
C ARG A 68 -12.22 1.60 -13.20
N ALA A 69 -12.69 0.52 -13.84
CA ALA A 69 -13.78 0.56 -14.79
C ALA A 69 -15.08 0.19 -14.09
N ASN A 70 -16.15 0.91 -14.40
CA ASN A 70 -17.52 0.63 -13.95
C ASN A 70 -18.18 -0.57 -14.65
N LEU A 71 -17.45 -1.29 -15.50
CA LEU A 71 -17.85 -2.52 -16.15
C LEU A 71 -16.78 -3.58 -15.92
N ALA A 72 -17.19 -4.78 -15.53
CA ALA A 72 -16.31 -5.93 -15.43
C ALA A 72 -16.76 -7.06 -16.34
N THR A 73 -15.80 -7.66 -17.05
CA THR A 73 -16.01 -8.90 -17.79
C THR A 73 -15.80 -10.09 -16.86
N ILE A 74 -16.78 -10.99 -16.82
CA ILE A 74 -16.73 -12.22 -16.02
C ILE A 74 -16.92 -13.39 -16.96
N THR A 75 -16.05 -14.40 -16.82
CA THR A 75 -16.16 -15.68 -17.52
C THR A 75 -16.48 -16.77 -16.51
N ALA A 76 -17.56 -17.48 -16.75
CA ALA A 76 -17.96 -18.68 -16.02
C ALA A 76 -17.79 -19.92 -16.91
N VAL A 77 -17.55 -21.06 -16.28
CA VAL A 77 -17.45 -22.37 -16.91
C VAL A 77 -18.51 -23.27 -16.29
N SER A 78 -19.30 -23.93 -17.13
CA SER A 78 -20.36 -24.86 -16.72
C SER A 78 -20.60 -25.91 -17.80
N ALA A 79 -21.51 -26.86 -17.55
CA ALA A 79 -21.87 -27.87 -18.53
C ALA A 79 -22.59 -27.23 -19.74
N PRO A 80 -22.29 -27.64 -20.99
CA PRO A 80 -23.03 -27.19 -22.16
C PRO A 80 -24.54 -27.45 -22.04
N GLY A 81 -25.36 -26.49 -22.46
CA GLY A 81 -26.82 -26.55 -22.35
C GLY A 81 -27.37 -26.19 -20.97
N ALA A 82 -26.51 -26.05 -19.94
CA ALA A 82 -26.90 -25.39 -18.70
C ALA A 82 -27.06 -23.88 -18.94
N PHE A 83 -27.64 -23.18 -17.98
CA PHE A 83 -27.80 -21.74 -18.00
C PHE A 83 -27.15 -21.13 -16.78
N VAL A 84 -26.58 -19.94 -16.95
CA VAL A 84 -25.91 -19.20 -15.89
C VAL A 84 -26.47 -17.79 -15.80
N SER A 85 -26.69 -17.32 -14.57
CA SER A 85 -27.08 -15.94 -14.25
C SER A 85 -26.01 -15.29 -13.37
N PHE A 86 -25.74 -14.01 -13.64
CA PHE A 86 -24.81 -13.16 -12.89
C PHE A 86 -25.57 -12.11 -12.05
N GLY A 87 -26.73 -12.51 -11.50
CA GLY A 87 -27.66 -11.61 -10.79
C GLY A 87 -28.71 -10.93 -11.69
N GLY A 88 -28.85 -11.40 -12.93
CA GLY A 88 -29.76 -10.86 -13.93
C GLY A 88 -30.40 -11.96 -14.78
N SER A 89 -30.56 -11.70 -16.08
CA SER A 89 -31.10 -12.68 -17.01
C SER A 89 -30.22 -13.93 -17.10
N TRP A 90 -30.88 -15.08 -17.29
CA TRP A 90 -30.21 -16.35 -17.54
C TRP A 90 -29.68 -16.41 -18.96
N ILE A 91 -28.46 -16.92 -19.11
CA ILE A 91 -27.79 -17.05 -20.40
C ILE A 91 -27.39 -18.51 -20.57
N GLU A 92 -27.72 -19.09 -21.72
CA GLU A 92 -27.37 -20.47 -22.06
C GLU A 92 -25.86 -20.61 -22.27
N VAL A 93 -25.30 -21.71 -21.78
CA VAL A 93 -23.89 -22.08 -21.93
C VAL A 93 -23.77 -22.87 -23.22
N ASP A 94 -22.95 -22.37 -24.14
CA ASP A 94 -22.76 -22.98 -25.45
C ASP A 94 -21.98 -24.31 -25.38
N ALA A 95 -21.76 -24.93 -26.54
CA ALA A 95 -21.03 -26.19 -26.67
C ALA A 95 -19.57 -26.13 -26.16
N THR A 96 -19.00 -24.95 -25.94
CA THR A 96 -17.65 -24.78 -25.40
C THR A 96 -17.62 -24.90 -23.87
N GLY A 97 -18.77 -24.84 -23.20
CA GLY A 97 -18.87 -24.85 -21.74
C GLY A 97 -18.44 -23.54 -21.08
N ARG A 98 -18.15 -22.48 -21.86
CA ARG A 98 -17.71 -21.19 -21.35
C ARG A 98 -18.72 -20.11 -21.69
N LEU A 99 -18.94 -19.23 -20.73
CA LEU A 99 -19.83 -18.09 -20.88
C LEU A 99 -19.15 -16.83 -20.37
N THR A 100 -19.05 -15.82 -21.23
CA THR A 100 -18.50 -14.52 -20.88
C THR A 100 -19.58 -13.44 -20.96
N THR A 101 -19.70 -12.64 -19.92
CA THR A 101 -20.62 -11.48 -19.88
C THR A 101 -19.96 -10.26 -19.27
N THR A 102 -20.60 -9.10 -19.40
CA THR A 102 -20.22 -7.86 -18.73
C THR A 102 -21.24 -7.50 -17.66
N VAL A 103 -20.78 -7.16 -16.47
CA VAL A 103 -21.60 -6.72 -15.34
C VAL A 103 -21.26 -5.27 -15.01
N ALA A 104 -22.28 -4.45 -14.77
CA ALA A 104 -22.12 -3.09 -14.28
C ALA A 104 -21.76 -3.08 -12.80
N LEU A 105 -20.77 -2.29 -12.44
CA LEU A 105 -20.27 -2.14 -11.08
C LEU A 105 -20.71 -0.81 -10.50
N VAL A 106 -20.94 -0.79 -9.18
CA VAL A 106 -21.02 0.44 -8.40
C VAL A 106 -19.68 0.70 -7.71
N PRO A 107 -19.34 1.97 -7.40
CA PRO A 107 -18.14 2.28 -6.65
C PRO A 107 -18.06 1.54 -5.33
N GLY A 108 -16.90 0.94 -5.05
CA GLY A 108 -16.68 0.10 -3.89
C GLY A 108 -16.74 -1.39 -4.21
N MET A 109 -17.10 -2.16 -3.18
CA MET A 109 -17.10 -3.61 -3.23
C MET A 109 -18.40 -4.15 -3.85
N ASN A 110 -18.28 -4.93 -4.93
CA ASN A 110 -19.38 -5.62 -5.59
C ASN A 110 -19.24 -7.13 -5.34
N ASP A 111 -20.12 -7.72 -4.52
CA ASP A 111 -20.23 -9.18 -4.35
C ASP A 111 -21.24 -9.73 -5.36
N ILE A 112 -20.74 -10.35 -6.42
CA ILE A 112 -21.53 -10.87 -7.52
C ILE A 112 -21.74 -12.36 -7.29
N ARG A 113 -23.01 -12.72 -7.09
CA ARG A 113 -23.45 -14.11 -7.05
C ARG A 113 -23.70 -14.61 -8.47
N VAL A 114 -23.04 -15.69 -8.82
CA VAL A 114 -23.22 -16.41 -10.08
C VAL A 114 -23.93 -17.73 -9.78
N THR A 115 -25.02 -17.99 -10.48
CA THR A 115 -25.83 -19.20 -10.30
C THR A 115 -25.92 -19.94 -11.63
N ALA A 116 -25.66 -21.25 -11.62
CA ALA A 116 -25.87 -22.15 -12.76
C ALA A 116 -27.09 -23.05 -12.49
N ALA A 117 -27.84 -23.38 -13.54
CA ALA A 117 -28.97 -24.30 -13.52
C ALA A 117 -29.00 -25.14 -14.81
N ASP A 118 -29.28 -26.42 -14.69
CA ASP A 118 -29.34 -27.44 -15.75
C ASP A 118 -30.65 -27.38 -16.58
N TRP A 119 -31.81 -27.12 -15.95
CA TRP A 119 -33.11 -27.05 -16.62
C TRP A 119 -33.93 -25.84 -16.17
N PHE A 120 -34.90 -25.44 -17.01
CA PHE A 120 -36.00 -24.57 -16.62
C PHE A 120 -37.32 -25.29 -16.83
N ASP A 121 -38.06 -25.51 -15.75
CA ASP A 121 -39.48 -25.79 -15.85
C ASP A 121 -40.26 -24.47 -15.98
N GLN A 122 -41.55 -24.51 -16.33
CA GLN A 122 -42.42 -23.35 -16.25
C GLN A 122 -43.38 -23.53 -15.08
N ASP A 123 -43.45 -22.52 -14.21
CA ASP A 123 -44.46 -22.47 -13.18
C ASP A 123 -45.85 -22.51 -13.85
N ALA A 124 -46.62 -23.55 -13.57
CA ALA A 124 -47.90 -23.79 -14.23
C ALA A 124 -48.96 -22.68 -13.99
N ARG A 125 -48.74 -21.76 -13.03
CA ARG A 125 -49.65 -20.65 -12.73
C ARG A 125 -49.20 -19.33 -13.33
N THR A 126 -47.89 -19.08 -13.37
CA THR A 126 -47.30 -17.79 -13.75
C THR A 126 -46.59 -17.84 -15.10
N GLY A 127 -46.28 -19.03 -15.60
CA GLY A 127 -45.44 -19.26 -16.79
C GLY A 127 -43.98 -18.84 -16.60
N ALA A 128 -43.59 -18.44 -15.38
CA ALA A 128 -42.22 -18.05 -15.09
C ALA A 128 -41.30 -19.28 -15.13
N ALA A 129 -40.10 -19.09 -15.65
CA ALA A 129 -39.09 -20.14 -15.67
C ALA A 129 -38.66 -20.47 -14.22
N ILE A 130 -38.79 -21.72 -13.82
CA ILE A 130 -38.32 -22.26 -12.55
C ILE A 130 -36.98 -22.93 -12.83
N PRO A 131 -35.86 -22.36 -12.35
CA PRO A 131 -34.55 -23.00 -12.48
C PRO A 131 -34.53 -24.33 -11.74
N GLY A 132 -33.80 -25.26 -12.32
CA GLY A 132 -33.65 -26.62 -11.88
C GLY A 132 -32.77 -26.86 -10.67
N ASN A 133 -31.89 -27.85 -10.80
CA ASN A 133 -30.83 -28.07 -9.84
C ASN A 133 -29.82 -26.93 -9.98
N THR A 134 -29.55 -26.22 -8.88
CA THR A 134 -28.70 -25.03 -8.92
C THR A 134 -27.36 -25.25 -8.24
N ASN A 135 -26.34 -24.58 -8.77
CA ASN A 135 -25.03 -24.46 -8.17
C ASN A 135 -24.60 -22.99 -8.16
N GLU A 136 -23.81 -22.59 -7.18
CA GLU A 136 -23.51 -21.18 -6.94
C GLU A 136 -22.03 -20.91 -6.67
N ALA A 137 -21.57 -19.80 -7.21
CA ALA A 137 -20.25 -19.25 -6.98
C ALA A 137 -20.35 -17.75 -6.68
N ARG A 138 -19.35 -17.21 -5.99
CA ARG A 138 -19.24 -15.78 -5.70
C ARG A 138 -17.93 -15.24 -6.20
N ILE A 139 -17.97 -13.99 -6.64
CA ILE A 139 -16.80 -13.20 -7.00
C ILE A 139 -16.96 -11.78 -6.46
N THR A 140 -15.92 -11.28 -5.81
CA THR A 140 -15.86 -9.90 -5.37
C THR A 140 -15.07 -9.09 -6.38
N ILE A 141 -15.68 -8.02 -6.90
CA ILE A 141 -15.00 -7.05 -7.76
C ILE A 141 -15.08 -5.68 -7.09
N VAL A 142 -13.92 -5.12 -6.76
CA VAL A 142 -13.79 -3.78 -6.19
C VAL A 142 -13.60 -2.81 -7.34
N GLU A 143 -14.60 -1.95 -7.56
CA GLU A 143 -14.46 -0.78 -8.44
C GLU A 143 -13.86 0.35 -7.63
N ASP A 144 -12.69 0.79 -8.05
CA ASP A 144 -11.94 1.85 -7.40
C ASP A 144 -11.32 2.74 -8.47
N ASN A 145 -11.81 3.96 -8.57
CA ASN A 145 -11.31 4.98 -9.48
C ASN A 145 -10.69 6.18 -8.74
N ARG A 146 -10.43 6.02 -7.43
CA ARG A 146 -9.92 7.09 -6.56
C ARG A 146 -8.46 6.81 -6.30
N ALA A 147 -7.61 7.81 -6.55
CA ALA A 147 -6.21 7.69 -6.21
C ALA A 147 -6.00 7.76 -4.69
N PRO A 148 -4.99 7.05 -4.15
CA PRO A 148 -4.57 7.25 -2.77
C PRO A 148 -4.13 8.70 -2.55
N MET A 149 -4.12 9.16 -1.30
CA MET A 149 -3.78 10.54 -0.94
C MET A 149 -2.68 10.60 0.10
N PHE A 150 -1.77 11.58 -0.03
CA PHE A 150 -0.82 11.89 1.04
C PHE A 150 -1.50 12.73 2.11
N THR A 151 -1.74 12.14 3.29
CA THR A 151 -2.25 12.87 4.46
C THR A 151 -1.16 13.72 5.10
N ARG A 152 0.09 13.30 4.98
CA ARG A 152 1.28 14.11 5.25
C ARG A 152 2.27 13.93 4.10
N ALA A 153 2.64 15.03 3.48
CA ALA A 153 3.65 15.04 2.42
C ALA A 153 4.98 14.41 2.90
N PRO A 154 5.70 13.70 2.03
CA PRO A 154 7.02 13.17 2.34
C PRO A 154 7.97 14.30 2.73
N THR A 155 8.70 14.13 3.82
CA THR A 155 9.66 15.11 4.34
C THR A 155 10.84 14.41 5.01
N SER A 156 11.98 15.10 5.07
CA SER A 156 13.09 14.74 5.96
C SER A 156 13.13 15.67 7.17
N GLU A 157 13.56 15.14 8.32
CA GLU A 157 13.84 15.96 9.50
C GLU A 157 15.14 16.77 9.35
N GLU A 158 16.03 16.34 8.44
CA GLU A 158 17.28 17.02 8.10
C GLU A 158 17.26 17.44 6.62
N PRO A 159 16.53 18.51 6.26
CA PRO A 159 16.44 18.98 4.86
C PRO A 159 17.78 19.47 4.30
N LEU A 160 18.77 19.77 5.16
CA LEU A 160 20.17 20.00 4.83
C LEU A 160 21.01 19.10 5.75
N THR A 161 21.83 18.23 5.17
CA THR A 161 22.66 17.30 5.93
C THR A 161 24.01 17.07 5.26
N ARG A 162 25.01 16.64 6.04
CA ARG A 162 26.27 16.11 5.51
C ARG A 162 26.27 14.58 5.38
N GLY A 163 25.19 13.94 5.83
CA GLY A 163 25.01 12.49 5.75
C GLY A 163 24.95 12.02 4.30
N ASP A 164 25.27 10.75 4.08
CA ASP A 164 25.10 10.06 2.79
C ASP A 164 23.70 9.44 2.62
N GLY A 165 22.80 9.65 3.59
CA GLY A 165 21.41 9.24 3.51
C GLY A 165 20.49 10.14 4.32
N ALA A 166 19.24 10.23 3.89
CA ALA A 166 18.17 10.93 4.60
C ALA A 166 17.05 9.98 4.97
N LEU A 167 16.55 10.13 6.20
CA LEU A 167 15.29 9.51 6.59
C LEU A 167 14.14 10.31 5.97
N ILE A 168 13.32 9.65 5.15
CA ILE A 168 12.13 10.19 4.53
C ILE A 168 10.90 9.58 5.20
N THR A 169 10.02 10.45 5.69
CA THR A 169 8.79 10.05 6.38
C THR A 169 7.59 10.75 5.77
N GLY A 170 6.44 10.09 5.80
CA GLY A 170 5.16 10.66 5.36
C GLY A 170 3.99 9.78 5.81
N SER A 171 2.78 10.16 5.42
CA SER A 171 1.60 9.34 5.65
C SER A 171 0.61 9.43 4.50
N LEU A 172 -0.13 8.34 4.32
CA LEU A 172 -1.07 8.10 3.24
C LEU A 172 -2.45 7.77 3.79
N SER A 173 -3.47 7.96 2.97
CA SER A 173 -4.81 7.41 3.14
C SER A 173 -5.29 6.87 1.81
N ASP A 174 -6.22 5.91 1.88
CA ASP A 174 -6.81 5.28 0.72
C ASP A 174 -8.32 5.18 0.90
N GLU A 175 -9.08 5.43 -0.16
CA GLU A 175 -10.54 5.45 -0.15
C GLU A 175 -11.05 4.90 -1.47
N ILE A 176 -11.69 3.73 -1.44
CA ILE A 176 -12.18 3.02 -2.62
C ILE A 176 -13.41 3.71 -3.20
N ALA A 177 -14.28 4.21 -2.34
CA ALA A 177 -15.52 4.91 -2.67
C ALA A 177 -15.86 5.93 -1.58
N PRO A 178 -16.72 6.93 -1.82
CA PRO A 178 -17.07 7.92 -0.80
C PRO A 178 -17.51 7.29 0.54
N GLY A 179 -16.73 7.52 1.60
CA GLY A 179 -16.94 6.97 2.94
C GLY A 179 -16.46 5.52 3.14
N VAL A 180 -15.84 4.90 2.15
CA VAL A 180 -15.36 3.51 2.18
C VAL A 180 -13.85 3.50 2.11
N ALA A 181 -13.20 3.29 3.27
CA ALA A 181 -11.76 3.25 3.37
C ALA A 181 -11.16 2.06 2.58
N GLY A 182 -10.05 2.34 1.89
CA GLY A 182 -9.17 1.32 1.31
C GLY A 182 -8.19 0.77 2.33
N THR A 183 -7.41 -0.24 1.92
CA THR A 183 -6.40 -0.85 2.79
C THR A 183 -5.03 -0.22 2.50
N VAL A 184 -4.65 0.78 3.29
CA VAL A 184 -3.39 1.52 3.08
C VAL A 184 -2.13 0.65 3.09
N ALA A 185 -2.12 -0.45 3.84
CA ALA A 185 -0.99 -1.38 3.89
C ALA A 185 -0.81 -2.21 2.61
N THR A 186 -1.80 -2.23 1.71
CA THR A 186 -1.70 -2.92 0.41
C THR A 186 -1.24 -2.01 -0.73
N LEU A 187 -1.03 -0.71 -0.47
CA LEU A 187 -0.51 0.22 -1.46
C LEU A 187 0.90 -0.20 -1.89
N ASP A 188 1.15 -0.20 -3.20
CA ASP A 188 2.49 -0.29 -3.76
C ASP A 188 3.15 1.09 -3.69
N LEU A 189 3.96 1.31 -2.65
CA LEU A 189 4.70 2.55 -2.44
C LEU A 189 6.14 2.39 -2.94
N THR A 190 6.59 3.36 -3.74
CA THR A 190 7.99 3.51 -4.13
C THR A 190 8.54 4.86 -3.68
N VAL A 191 9.76 4.87 -3.14
CA VAL A 191 10.49 6.07 -2.72
C VAL A 191 11.85 6.05 -3.43
N ALA A 192 12.15 7.10 -4.21
CA ALA A 192 13.31 7.12 -5.12
C ALA A 192 13.38 5.87 -6.03
N GLY A 193 12.23 5.36 -6.46
CA GLY A 193 12.10 4.15 -7.28
C GLY A 193 12.24 2.81 -6.54
N ALA A 194 12.57 2.81 -5.25
CA ALA A 194 12.66 1.59 -4.44
C ALA A 194 11.34 1.31 -3.71
N LYS A 195 10.87 0.04 -3.71
CA LYS A 195 9.68 -0.37 -2.97
C LYS A 195 9.86 -0.13 -1.46
N THR A 196 8.86 0.48 -0.84
CA THR A 196 8.82 0.81 0.59
C THR A 196 7.51 0.32 1.18
N GLN A 197 7.55 -0.21 2.40
CA GLN A 197 6.33 -0.67 3.07
C GLN A 197 5.53 0.50 3.64
N VAL A 198 4.21 0.45 3.50
CA VAL A 198 3.26 1.31 4.21
C VAL A 198 2.76 0.57 5.45
N HIS A 199 2.80 1.22 6.61
CA HIS A 199 2.28 0.66 7.85
C HIS A 199 0.75 0.71 7.88
N ALA A 200 0.13 -0.09 8.77
CA ALA A 200 -1.33 -0.16 8.87
C ALA A 200 -2.00 1.16 9.30
N ASP A 201 -1.24 2.05 9.94
CA ASP A 201 -1.68 3.42 10.30
C ASP A 201 -1.51 4.42 9.14
N GLY A 202 -1.08 3.97 7.97
CA GLY A 202 -0.84 4.79 6.78
C GLY A 202 0.53 5.49 6.77
N THR A 203 1.35 5.34 7.81
CA THR A 203 2.69 5.95 7.82
C THR A 203 3.68 5.14 6.99
N PHE A 204 4.71 5.82 6.50
CA PHE A 204 5.88 5.15 5.93
C PHE A 204 7.15 5.87 6.38
N THR A 205 8.24 5.11 6.45
CA THR A 205 9.57 5.60 6.76
C THR A 205 10.60 4.81 5.98
N THR A 206 11.58 5.48 5.38
CA THR A 206 12.67 4.82 4.66
C THR A 206 13.90 5.71 4.61
N VAL A 207 15.08 5.09 4.49
CA VAL A 207 16.34 5.81 4.32
C VAL A 207 16.68 5.84 2.84
N VAL A 208 16.84 7.05 2.30
CA VAL A 208 17.19 7.27 0.89
C VAL A 208 18.66 7.69 0.81
N PRO A 209 19.51 7.01 0.04
CA PRO A 209 20.89 7.44 -0.18
C PRO A 209 20.89 8.76 -0.96
N LEU A 210 21.80 9.66 -0.59
CA LEU A 210 21.92 11.00 -1.18
C LEU A 210 23.19 11.12 -2.03
N SER A 211 23.07 11.85 -3.12
CA SER A 211 24.22 12.42 -3.85
C SER A 211 24.54 13.80 -3.32
N GLU A 212 25.72 14.34 -3.63
CA GLU A 212 26.04 15.73 -3.30
C GLU A 212 25.04 16.70 -3.96
N ASP A 213 24.88 17.87 -3.36
CA ASP A 213 23.95 18.92 -3.76
C ASP A 213 22.47 18.52 -3.56
N ASP A 214 21.57 19.08 -4.37
CA ASP A 214 20.13 18.91 -4.24
C ASP A 214 19.66 17.53 -4.69
N ASN A 215 18.92 16.86 -3.81
CA ASN A 215 18.26 15.58 -4.08
C ASN A 215 16.75 15.79 -4.08
N VAL A 216 16.12 15.51 -5.23
CA VAL A 216 14.65 15.51 -5.38
C VAL A 216 14.15 14.07 -5.33
N ILE A 217 13.52 13.72 -4.22
CA ILE A 217 13.10 12.35 -3.92
C ILE A 217 11.63 12.20 -4.27
N GLU A 218 11.33 11.47 -5.34
CA GLU A 218 9.95 11.12 -5.71
C GLU A 218 9.40 10.01 -4.80
N VAL A 219 8.16 10.18 -4.38
CA VAL A 219 7.36 9.18 -3.69
C VAL A 219 6.09 8.92 -4.50
N LEU A 220 5.90 7.67 -4.94
CA LEU A 220 4.77 7.23 -5.76
C LEU A 220 4.03 6.11 -5.03
N ALA A 221 2.75 6.34 -4.73
CA ALA A 221 1.85 5.33 -4.16
C ALA A 221 0.85 4.88 -5.24
N THR A 222 0.64 3.57 -5.36
CA THR A 222 -0.34 2.97 -6.28
C THR A 222 -1.22 1.97 -5.54
N ASP A 223 -2.54 2.02 -5.73
CA ASP A 223 -3.46 1.05 -5.15
C ASP A 223 -3.58 -0.25 -5.96
N LEU A 224 -4.44 -1.17 -5.51
CA LEU A 224 -4.65 -2.46 -6.17
C LEU A 224 -5.43 -2.36 -7.49
N ALA A 225 -6.18 -1.28 -7.72
CA ALA A 225 -6.88 -1.01 -8.98
C ALA A 225 -5.97 -0.29 -10.00
N GLY A 226 -4.80 0.18 -9.57
CA GLY A 226 -3.83 0.90 -10.38
C GLY A 226 -4.08 2.41 -10.43
N ASN A 227 -4.80 3.01 -9.48
CA ASN A 227 -4.77 4.46 -9.30
C ASN A 227 -3.51 4.86 -8.54
N SER A 228 -2.95 6.03 -8.87
CA SER A 228 -1.66 6.45 -8.32
C SER A 228 -1.65 7.91 -7.90
N ALA A 229 -0.83 8.22 -6.88
CA ALA A 229 -0.51 9.57 -6.45
C ALA A 229 0.99 9.75 -6.26
N ARG A 230 1.47 10.98 -6.50
CA ARG A 230 2.88 11.35 -6.40
C ARG A 230 3.08 12.52 -5.44
N ALA A 231 4.20 12.51 -4.73
CA ALA A 231 4.69 13.63 -3.94
C ALA A 231 6.22 13.63 -3.94
N TRP A 232 6.83 14.71 -3.43
CA TRP A 232 8.28 14.88 -3.45
C TRP A 232 8.81 15.37 -2.11
N ALA A 233 9.98 14.88 -1.72
CA ALA A 233 10.80 15.45 -0.65
C ALA A 233 12.09 16.02 -1.24
N ASN A 234 12.53 17.17 -0.74
CA ASN A 234 13.80 17.78 -1.13
C ASN A 234 14.77 17.68 0.04
N VAL A 235 15.98 17.20 -0.25
CA VAL A 235 17.08 17.17 0.71
C VAL A 235 18.36 17.63 0.01
N THR A 236 19.07 18.58 0.60
CA THR A 236 20.37 19.00 0.10
C THR A 236 21.46 18.30 0.92
N ARG A 237 22.39 17.65 0.22
CA ARG A 237 23.60 17.09 0.83
C ARG A 237 24.75 18.05 0.62
N ASP A 238 25.39 18.42 1.72
CA ASP A 238 26.59 19.26 1.71
C ASP A 238 27.66 18.63 2.60
N THR A 239 28.77 18.21 1.98
CA THR A 239 29.93 17.63 2.64
C THR A 239 31.14 18.57 2.69
N ILE A 240 31.00 19.79 2.16
CA ILE A 240 32.10 20.73 1.99
C ILE A 240 32.27 21.53 3.28
N ALA A 241 33.42 21.39 3.94
CA ALA A 241 33.74 22.19 5.11
C ALA A 241 33.90 23.68 4.76
N PRO A 242 33.48 24.60 5.64
CA PRO A 242 33.67 26.03 5.41
C PRO A 242 35.17 26.39 5.42
N SER A 243 35.54 27.48 4.77
CA SER A 243 36.88 28.04 4.84
C SER A 243 37.18 28.62 6.23
N LEU A 244 38.41 28.43 6.70
CA LEU A 244 38.93 29.01 7.93
C LEU A 244 40.40 29.37 7.78
N ALA A 245 40.69 30.67 7.86
CA ALA A 245 42.03 31.24 7.87
C ALA A 245 42.25 31.99 9.18
N VAL A 246 43.21 31.55 9.99
CA VAL A 246 43.56 32.23 11.25
C VAL A 246 44.79 33.08 11.00
N ASP A 247 44.74 34.35 11.41
CA ASP A 247 45.89 35.25 11.35
C ASP A 247 47.02 34.68 12.24
N SER A 248 48.27 35.02 11.94
CA SER A 248 49.43 34.49 12.67
C SER A 248 49.30 34.72 14.19
N ILE A 249 49.36 33.63 14.96
CA ILE A 249 49.36 33.67 16.43
C ILE A 249 50.81 33.54 16.93
N PRO A 250 51.29 34.44 17.80
CA PRO A 250 52.63 34.31 18.40
C PRO A 250 52.77 33.00 19.18
N SER A 251 53.90 32.30 19.02
CA SER A 251 54.19 31.07 19.76
C SER A 251 54.52 31.29 21.23
N ARG A 252 54.90 32.52 21.61
CA ARG A 252 55.15 32.92 22.99
C ARG A 252 54.69 34.35 23.23
N VAL A 253 54.06 34.60 24.38
CA VAL A 253 53.65 35.93 24.83
C VAL A 253 54.13 36.19 26.27
N ALA A 254 54.42 37.45 26.57
CA ALA A 254 54.76 37.92 27.93
C ALA A 254 53.53 38.44 28.68
N ASP A 255 52.45 38.73 27.96
CA ASP A 255 51.15 39.09 28.52
C ASP A 255 50.31 37.81 28.67
N GLY A 256 49.56 37.67 29.78
CA GLY A 256 48.69 36.53 30.03
C GLY A 256 47.45 36.44 29.13
N ARG A 257 47.49 37.07 27.95
CA ARG A 257 46.40 37.15 26.97
C ARG A 257 46.96 37.15 25.55
N VAL A 258 46.21 36.57 24.62
CA VAL A 258 46.48 36.65 23.18
C VAL A 258 45.20 36.95 22.42
N THR A 259 45.29 37.83 21.42
CA THR A 259 44.17 38.11 20.52
C THR A 259 44.23 37.16 19.34
N VAL A 260 43.21 36.30 19.21
CA VAL A 260 43.01 35.40 18.08
C VAL A 260 42.13 36.10 17.06
N LYS A 261 42.64 36.26 15.83
CA LYS A 261 41.92 36.89 14.72
C LYS A 261 41.98 35.99 13.49
N GLY A 262 41.03 36.17 12.59
CA GLY A 262 41.04 35.47 11.31
C GLY A 262 39.81 35.76 10.47
N GLN A 263 39.65 34.94 9.44
CA GLN A 263 38.55 34.93 8.49
C GLN A 263 37.91 33.55 8.44
N ALA A 264 36.61 33.52 8.21
CA ALA A 264 35.86 32.29 7.97
C ALA A 264 34.68 32.59 7.04
N ASP A 265 34.09 31.54 6.45
CA ASP A 265 32.98 31.70 5.52
C ASP A 265 31.77 32.41 6.16
N PRO A 266 31.13 33.34 5.44
CA PRO A 266 29.87 33.93 5.88
C PRO A 266 28.83 32.85 6.19
N GLY A 267 28.09 33.00 7.29
CA GLY A 267 27.08 32.03 7.71
C GLY A 267 27.62 30.84 8.53
N SER A 268 28.93 30.64 8.59
CA SER A 268 29.55 29.69 9.53
C SER A 268 29.55 30.24 10.95
N ILE A 269 29.50 29.32 11.92
CA ILE A 269 29.72 29.63 13.34
C ILE A 269 31.19 29.35 13.66
N VAL A 270 31.90 30.39 14.10
CA VAL A 270 33.28 30.26 14.59
C VAL A 270 33.28 30.15 16.11
N THR A 271 34.06 29.21 16.63
CA THR A 271 34.36 29.07 18.06
C THR A 271 35.87 29.18 18.28
N VAL A 272 36.24 29.83 19.39
CA VAL A 272 37.62 29.87 19.89
C VAL A 272 37.60 29.29 21.30
N ASN A 273 38.33 28.20 21.53
CA ASN A 273 38.31 27.41 22.76
C ASN A 273 36.88 27.06 23.20
N GLY A 274 36.05 26.64 22.24
CA GLY A 274 34.66 26.22 22.45
C GLY A 274 33.64 27.32 22.68
N ALA A 275 34.04 28.60 22.75
CA ALA A 275 33.09 29.70 22.88
C ALA A 275 32.91 30.45 21.55
N VAL A 276 31.65 30.74 21.22
CA VAL A 276 31.21 31.34 19.95
C VAL A 276 31.76 32.75 19.81
N VAL A 277 32.26 33.07 18.60
CA VAL A 277 32.78 34.37 18.23
C VAL A 277 32.00 34.89 17.02
N PRO A 278 31.42 36.09 17.09
CA PRO A 278 30.67 36.64 15.96
C PRO A 278 31.60 36.92 14.78
N LEU A 279 31.10 36.69 13.57
CA LEU A 279 31.74 37.13 12.33
C LEU A 279 31.21 38.51 11.97
N VAL A 280 32.11 39.46 11.74
CA VAL A 280 31.78 40.79 11.23
C VAL A 280 32.50 40.94 9.89
N ALA A 281 31.74 41.04 8.79
CA ALA A 281 32.27 41.06 7.43
C ALA A 281 33.26 39.90 7.15
N GLY A 282 32.91 38.69 7.58
CA GLY A 282 33.75 37.49 7.40
C GLY A 282 34.97 37.39 8.31
N ARG A 283 35.18 38.35 9.23
CA ARG A 283 36.29 38.31 10.20
C ARG A 283 35.81 38.01 11.61
N PHE A 284 36.61 37.26 12.36
CA PHE A 284 36.42 37.05 13.78
C PHE A 284 37.62 37.60 14.57
N SER A 285 37.38 38.03 15.81
CA SER A 285 38.42 38.51 16.72
C SER A 285 38.02 38.25 18.17
N ARG A 286 38.88 37.58 18.94
CA ARG A 286 38.64 37.32 20.35
C ARG A 286 39.93 37.31 21.17
N ASN A 287 39.85 37.90 22.36
CA ASN A 287 40.91 37.77 23.36
C ASN A 287 40.76 36.45 24.14
N VAL A 288 41.84 35.68 24.21
CA VAL A 288 41.96 34.44 24.96
C VAL A 288 42.92 34.68 26.12
N SER A 289 42.46 34.42 27.35
CA SER A 289 43.32 34.43 28.54
C SER A 289 44.15 33.14 28.58
N LEU A 290 45.43 33.27 28.92
CA LEU A 290 46.39 32.19 28.97
C LEU A 290 46.77 31.87 30.42
N SER A 291 47.01 30.58 30.68
CA SER A 291 47.63 30.12 31.92
C SER A 291 49.15 30.00 31.74
N SER A 292 49.91 30.11 32.82
CA SER A 292 51.37 29.99 32.77
C SER A 292 51.78 28.66 32.15
N GLY A 293 52.80 28.67 31.30
CA GLY A 293 53.22 27.51 30.51
C GLY A 293 52.54 27.44 29.14
N ASP A 294 52.43 26.23 28.60
CA ASP A 294 51.90 26.00 27.25
C ASP A 294 50.37 25.96 27.25
N ASN A 295 49.77 26.69 26.30
CA ASN A 295 48.33 26.75 26.09
C ASN A 295 48.00 26.24 24.70
N LEU A 296 46.92 25.46 24.59
CA LEU A 296 46.36 25.06 23.32
C LEU A 296 45.17 25.95 22.98
N ILE A 297 45.24 26.62 21.83
CA ILE A 297 44.14 27.38 21.26
C ILE A 297 43.54 26.57 20.13
N VAL A 298 42.23 26.32 20.22
CA VAL A 298 41.45 25.62 19.21
C VAL A 298 40.50 26.61 18.56
N VAL A 299 40.64 26.82 17.25
CA VAL A 299 39.72 27.63 16.45
C VAL A 299 38.97 26.68 15.52
N ARG A 300 37.65 26.71 15.56
CA ARG A 300 36.79 25.83 14.76
C ARG A 300 35.72 26.65 14.06
N ALA A 301 35.52 26.41 12.76
CA ALA A 301 34.41 26.94 11.98
C ALA A 301 33.49 25.78 11.57
N GLU A 302 32.18 25.96 11.68
CA GLU A 302 31.17 24.98 11.27
C GLU A 302 30.04 25.66 10.49
N ASP A 303 29.57 25.05 9.42
CA ASP A 303 28.45 25.54 8.61
C ASP A 303 27.07 25.03 9.11
N THR A 304 26.01 25.35 8.37
CA THR A 304 24.64 24.94 8.68
C THR A 304 24.42 23.42 8.51
N ALA A 305 25.05 22.79 7.52
CA ALA A 305 25.01 21.34 7.29
C ALA A 305 25.77 20.55 8.37
N GLY A 306 26.70 21.22 9.06
CA GLY A 306 27.53 20.67 10.11
C GLY A 306 28.91 20.26 9.67
N ASN A 307 29.35 20.63 8.46
CA ASN A 307 30.73 20.44 8.08
C ASN A 307 31.58 21.42 8.87
N PHE A 308 32.77 20.98 9.27
CA PHE A 308 33.63 21.81 10.11
C PHE A 308 35.09 21.66 9.76
N ILE A 309 35.84 22.70 10.08
CA ILE A 309 37.28 22.74 10.02
C ILE A 309 37.83 23.24 11.35
N GLU A 310 38.93 22.65 11.79
CA GLU A 310 39.59 23.01 13.05
C GLU A 310 41.06 23.34 12.82
N ARG A 311 41.55 24.36 13.55
CA ARG A 311 42.95 24.77 13.60
C ARG A 311 43.41 24.82 15.06
N ARG A 312 44.61 24.31 15.32
CA ARG A 312 45.20 24.22 16.65
C ARG A 312 46.51 25.00 16.71
N PHE A 313 46.69 25.81 17.75
CA PHE A 313 47.87 26.63 17.95
C PHE A 313 48.40 26.48 19.38
N ALA A 314 49.71 26.27 19.51
CA ALA A 314 50.38 26.24 20.80
C ALA A 314 50.94 27.63 21.13
N VAL A 315 50.62 28.15 22.32
CA VAL A 315 51.08 29.46 22.79
C VAL A 315 51.66 29.32 24.20
N GLY A 316 52.96 29.58 24.35
CA GLY A 316 53.62 29.65 25.63
C GLY A 316 53.42 30.99 26.31
N PHE A 317 53.00 31.00 27.58
CA PHE A 317 52.96 32.20 28.42
C PHE A 317 53.99 32.08 29.53
N ALA A 318 55.01 32.95 29.52
CA ALA A 318 56.01 33.02 30.58
C ALA A 318 55.64 34.11 31.58
N SER A 319 55.02 33.73 32.68
CA SER A 319 54.79 34.62 33.82
C SER A 319 56.14 35.15 34.34
N GLY A 320 56.31 36.47 34.41
CA GLY A 320 57.49 37.14 34.98
C GLY A 320 57.73 36.90 36.47
N ALA A 321 57.04 35.94 37.10
CA ALA A 321 57.31 35.48 38.46
C ALA A 321 57.35 33.95 38.49
N ALA A 322 58.49 33.40 38.91
CA ALA A 322 58.71 31.99 39.10
C ALA A 322 57.96 31.48 40.34
N ASN A 323 56.85 30.77 40.13
CA ASN A 323 56.33 29.80 41.09
C ASN A 323 55.86 28.57 40.31
N PRO A 324 56.37 27.36 40.60
CA PRO A 324 55.98 26.16 39.87
C PRO A 324 54.63 25.67 40.40
N VAL A 325 53.54 26.00 39.72
CA VAL A 325 52.28 25.27 39.89
C VAL A 325 52.21 24.20 38.81
N LEU A 326 52.75 23.02 39.15
CA LEU A 326 52.52 21.79 38.40
C LEU A 326 51.06 21.38 38.63
N GLY A 327 50.20 21.62 37.65
CA GLY A 327 48.85 21.06 37.62
C GLY A 327 47.77 21.99 37.07
N LEU A 328 47.86 22.41 35.82
CA LEU A 328 46.73 23.12 35.16
C LEU A 328 46.57 22.86 33.65
N SER A 329 47.47 22.14 32.97
CA SER A 329 47.26 21.80 31.55
C SER A 329 46.07 20.85 31.35
N LEU A 330 45.81 19.94 32.29
CA LEU A 330 44.67 19.01 32.21
C LEU A 330 43.31 19.71 32.32
N VAL A 331 43.20 20.76 33.14
CA VAL A 331 41.93 21.47 33.41
C VAL A 331 41.45 22.26 32.19
N ILE A 332 42.36 22.95 31.48
CA ILE A 332 42.00 23.74 30.29
C ILE A 332 41.56 22.84 29.15
N THR A 333 42.25 21.70 28.96
CA THR A 333 41.91 20.76 27.89
C THR A 333 40.53 20.14 28.12
N VAL A 334 40.21 19.78 29.37
CA VAL A 334 38.88 19.28 29.75
C VAL A 334 37.80 20.35 29.60
N ALA A 335 38.09 21.61 29.96
CA ALA A 335 37.14 22.72 29.79
C ALA A 335 36.86 23.02 28.31
N ILE A 336 37.87 22.97 27.44
CA ILE A 336 37.71 23.13 25.99
C ILE A 336 36.83 22.01 25.43
N LEU A 337 37.10 20.75 25.81
CA LEU A 337 36.29 19.61 25.39
C LEU A 337 34.85 19.72 25.89
N ALA A 338 34.63 20.12 27.14
CA ALA A 338 33.30 20.36 27.70
C ALA A 338 32.56 21.48 26.98
N ALA A 339 33.26 22.57 26.61
CA ALA A 339 32.67 23.67 25.84
C ALA A 339 32.32 23.26 24.41
N ILE A 340 33.18 22.46 23.75
CA ILE A 340 32.89 21.88 22.43
C ILE A 340 31.67 20.94 22.52
N PHE A 341 31.58 20.12 23.57
CA PHE A 341 30.46 19.22 23.79
C PHE A 341 29.15 19.99 24.06
N ALA A 342 29.20 21.03 24.89
CA ALA A 342 28.07 21.93 25.12
C ALA A 342 27.65 22.65 23.83
N PHE A 343 28.61 23.03 22.99
CA PHE A 343 28.34 23.59 21.68
C PHE A 343 27.63 22.60 20.74
N LEU A 344 28.05 21.33 20.71
CA LEU A 344 27.40 20.29 19.91
C LEU A 344 25.93 20.07 20.33
N ILE A 345 25.63 20.18 21.62
CA ILE A 345 24.25 20.11 22.15
C ILE A 345 23.46 21.38 21.80
N GLY A 346 24.09 22.56 21.91
CA GLY A 346 23.47 23.86 21.66
C GLY A 346 23.30 24.21 20.18
N ARG A 347 23.97 23.49 19.26
CA ARG A 347 23.99 23.77 17.81
C ARG A 347 22.59 23.94 17.23
N ARG A 348 21.62 23.11 17.64
CA ARG A 348 20.23 23.14 17.14
C ARG A 348 19.50 24.46 17.39
N PHE A 349 19.95 25.27 18.36
CA PHE A 349 19.37 26.58 18.67
C PHE A 349 20.07 27.74 17.97
N LEU A 350 21.28 27.54 17.46
CA LEU A 350 22.07 28.59 16.79
C LEU A 350 21.74 28.70 15.29
N PHE A 351 21.27 27.60 14.69
CA PHE A 351 20.74 27.57 13.34
C PHE A 351 19.23 27.31 13.41
N THR A 352 18.43 28.36 13.53
CA THR A 352 16.97 28.21 13.43
C THR A 352 16.60 27.95 11.97
N PRO A 353 15.80 26.92 11.65
CA PRO A 353 15.27 26.76 10.30
C PRO A 353 14.48 28.01 9.94
N ALA A 354 14.68 28.52 8.72
CA ALA A 354 13.90 29.64 8.22
C ALA A 354 12.40 29.29 8.31
N PRO A 355 11.53 30.21 8.76
CA PRO A 355 10.09 29.97 8.67
C PRO A 355 9.72 29.69 7.21
N PRO A 356 8.78 28.77 6.93
CA PRO A 356 8.37 28.51 5.57
C PRO A 356 7.94 29.82 4.91
N ALA A 357 8.42 30.05 3.69
CA ALA A 357 8.06 31.22 2.90
C ALA A 357 6.53 31.33 2.91
N ARG A 358 6.01 32.44 3.45
CA ARG A 358 4.59 32.75 3.34
C ARG A 358 4.28 32.77 1.85
N ALA A 359 3.33 31.94 1.43
CA ALA A 359 2.72 32.10 0.12
C ALA A 359 2.21 33.53 0.02
N ASP A 360 2.78 34.31 -0.89
CA ASP A 360 2.30 35.64 -1.22
C ASP A 360 0.84 35.50 -1.68
N ARG A 361 -0.09 35.87 -0.79
CA ARG A 361 -1.48 36.09 -1.18
C ARG A 361 -1.56 37.51 -1.75
N GLU A 362 -1.55 37.56 -3.07
CA GLU A 362 -1.97 38.70 -3.85
C GLU A 362 -3.51 38.82 -3.85
N GLY A 363 -4.02 40.04 -3.65
CA GLY A 363 -5.45 40.40 -3.59
C GLY A 363 -6.04 40.29 -2.18
N ASP A 364 -6.66 41.29 -1.57
CA ASP A 364 -7.55 42.30 -2.13
C ASP A 364 -7.66 43.49 -1.16
N LYS A 365 -7.85 44.70 -1.69
CA LYS A 365 -8.11 45.92 -0.92
C LYS A 365 -9.57 46.30 -1.10
N ASP A 366 -10.37 46.09 -0.07
CA ASP A 366 -11.57 46.86 0.28
C ASP A 366 -11.93 46.43 1.71
N GLY A 367 -12.25 47.25 2.70
CA GLY A 367 -13.04 48.46 2.67
C GLY A 367 -14.13 48.29 3.74
N THR A 368 -14.04 49.07 4.82
CA THR A 368 -15.15 49.49 5.69
C THR A 368 -15.53 48.63 6.92
N SER A 369 -15.28 49.26 8.09
CA SER A 369 -16.06 49.36 9.33
C SER A 369 -17.16 48.35 9.67
N THR A 370 -17.15 47.78 10.89
CA THR A 370 -18.09 48.18 11.96
C THR A 370 -17.74 47.55 13.31
N GLU A 371 -18.23 48.25 14.32
CA GLU A 371 -18.13 48.16 15.77
C GLU A 371 -18.80 46.92 16.41
N ASN A 372 -18.34 46.62 17.63
CA ASN A 372 -19.13 46.21 18.80
C ASN A 372 -19.26 44.73 19.26
N VAL A 373 -18.91 44.59 20.56
CA VAL A 373 -19.54 43.79 21.63
C VAL A 373 -19.15 42.32 21.79
N GLU A 374 -18.27 42.11 22.78
CA GLU A 374 -18.20 40.91 23.63
C GLU A 374 -19.47 40.82 24.52
N PRO A 375 -19.97 39.61 24.84
CA PRO A 375 -19.67 39.14 26.19
C PRO A 375 -19.52 37.62 26.35
N SER A 376 -18.78 37.25 27.40
CA SER A 376 -18.75 35.92 28.03
C SER A 376 -20.14 35.30 28.29
N PRO A 377 -20.18 33.97 28.49
CA PRO A 377 -20.87 33.48 29.70
C PRO A 377 -20.04 32.48 30.52
N LYS A 378 -20.21 32.62 31.84
CA LYS A 378 -19.83 31.67 32.88
C LYS A 378 -20.70 30.40 32.77
N ALA A 379 -20.10 29.23 32.96
CA ALA A 379 -20.79 28.02 33.36
C ALA A 379 -20.07 27.41 34.57
N SER A 380 -20.81 27.29 35.67
CA SER A 380 -20.43 26.65 36.92
C SER A 380 -21.42 25.50 37.13
N GLY A 381 -20.93 24.27 37.29
CA GLY A 381 -21.79 23.10 37.48
C GLY A 381 -21.02 21.81 37.74
N MET A 382 -20.81 21.55 39.04
CA MET A 382 -20.76 20.25 39.74
C MET A 382 -19.82 19.13 39.24
N ILE A 383 -18.82 18.85 40.07
CA ILE A 383 -18.00 17.63 40.09
C ILE A 383 -18.69 16.64 41.03
N GLU A 384 -19.08 15.48 40.51
CA GLU A 384 -19.50 14.33 41.32
C GLU A 384 -18.33 13.34 41.50
N ARG A 385 -18.40 12.68 42.65
CA ARG A 385 -17.34 12.10 43.46
C ARG A 385 -17.11 10.63 43.09
N ALA A 386 -15.85 10.26 42.87
CA ALA A 386 -15.40 8.88 42.78
C ALA A 386 -15.25 8.27 44.19
N GLU A 387 -15.60 6.99 44.35
CA GLU A 387 -15.01 5.99 45.27
C GLU A 387 -15.64 4.59 45.01
N PRO A 388 -15.03 3.46 45.46
CA PRO A 388 -14.69 2.36 44.58
C PRO A 388 -15.40 1.02 44.85
N MET A 389 -15.12 0.06 43.95
CA MET A 389 -15.36 -1.40 43.94
C MET A 389 -15.64 -2.09 45.30
N PRO A 390 -16.38 -3.21 45.26
CA PRO A 390 -15.98 -4.37 46.03
C PRO A 390 -15.79 -5.65 45.20
N THR A 391 -14.86 -6.43 45.73
CA THR A 391 -14.44 -7.81 45.52
C THR A 391 -15.57 -8.84 45.51
N GLU A 392 -15.42 -9.87 44.67
CA GLU A 392 -16.05 -11.19 44.86
C GLU A 392 -15.00 -12.30 44.96
N THR A 393 -15.29 -13.23 45.86
CA THR A 393 -14.41 -14.25 46.44
C THR A 393 -14.65 -15.61 45.76
N ALA A 394 -13.58 -16.42 45.80
CA ALA A 394 -13.42 -17.75 45.24
C ALA A 394 -14.44 -18.82 45.70
N GLY A 395 -14.59 -19.84 44.84
CA GLY A 395 -15.07 -21.19 45.16
C GLY A 395 -14.23 -22.22 44.39
N GLU A 396 -13.79 -23.25 45.10
CA GLU A 396 -12.70 -24.18 44.82
C GLU A 396 -13.23 -25.59 44.50
N ALA A 397 -12.57 -26.35 43.61
CA ALA A 397 -12.46 -27.83 43.70
C ALA A 397 -11.61 -28.47 42.56
N GLU A 398 -10.42 -28.94 42.95
CA GLU A 398 -9.84 -30.29 42.76
C GLU A 398 -9.69 -31.02 41.40
N ARG A 399 -8.41 -31.38 41.15
CA ARG A 399 -7.81 -32.65 40.62
C ARG A 399 -8.09 -32.98 39.13
N VAL A 400 -7.16 -33.49 38.31
CA VAL A 400 -6.23 -34.63 38.42
C VAL A 400 -5.08 -34.46 37.41
N ALA A 401 -3.91 -35.04 37.71
CA ALA A 401 -2.67 -35.03 36.94
C ALA A 401 -2.56 -36.14 35.85
N GLY A 402 -1.98 -35.76 34.70
CA GLY A 402 -1.09 -36.55 33.82
C GLY A 402 -1.71 -37.47 32.75
N PRO A 403 -0.95 -37.93 31.71
CA PRO A 403 0.39 -37.51 31.27
C PRO A 403 0.57 -37.27 29.75
N SER A 404 1.73 -36.68 29.44
CA SER A 404 2.55 -36.64 28.22
C SER A 404 2.32 -37.70 27.10
N ALA A 405 2.26 -37.24 25.85
CA ALA A 405 2.61 -37.95 24.61
C ALA A 405 3.12 -36.90 23.59
N ARG A 406 4.43 -36.83 23.33
CA ARG A 406 5.19 -37.46 22.23
C ARG A 406 4.83 -36.95 20.82
N GLU A 407 5.78 -36.20 20.26
CA GLU A 407 5.95 -35.87 18.83
C GLU A 407 5.99 -37.14 17.96
N PRO A 408 5.62 -37.06 16.67
CA PRO A 408 6.09 -38.02 15.68
C PRO A 408 7.22 -37.43 14.83
N GLU A 409 8.28 -38.24 14.73
CA GLU A 409 9.42 -38.10 13.82
C GLU A 409 9.02 -38.25 12.35
N LEU A 410 9.80 -37.56 11.52
CA LEU A 410 9.95 -37.76 10.08
C LEU A 410 10.56 -39.14 9.79
N ALA A 411 9.97 -39.87 8.85
CA ALA A 411 10.57 -41.04 8.25
C ALA A 411 10.72 -40.81 6.74
N GLU A 412 11.97 -40.91 6.28
CA GLU A 412 12.39 -41.03 4.89
C GLU A 412 12.05 -42.44 4.38
N ASP A 413 11.60 -42.53 3.12
CA ASP A 413 11.61 -43.77 2.35
C ASP A 413 12.17 -43.47 0.94
N ASP A 414 13.42 -43.86 0.76
CA ASP A 414 14.03 -44.21 -0.53
C ASP A 414 13.66 -45.68 -0.84
N ASP A 415 13.08 -45.96 -2.02
CA ASP A 415 13.71 -46.82 -3.04
C ASP A 415 12.75 -47.24 -4.19
N VAL A 416 13.24 -46.95 -5.41
CA VAL A 416 13.32 -47.83 -6.59
C VAL A 416 12.04 -48.25 -7.32
N LEU A 417 11.88 -47.68 -8.52
CA LEU A 417 11.79 -48.48 -9.76
C LEU A 417 12.29 -47.67 -10.97
N LYS A 418 13.42 -48.12 -11.51
CA LYS A 418 13.93 -47.81 -12.85
C LYS A 418 13.00 -48.45 -13.89
N ASP A 419 12.72 -47.75 -14.99
CA ASP A 419 13.12 -48.21 -16.34
C ASP A 419 12.65 -47.26 -17.47
N LEU A 420 13.61 -46.97 -18.36
CA LEU A 420 13.48 -46.64 -19.80
C LEU A 420 13.21 -45.19 -20.26
N ASP A 421 14.32 -44.46 -20.44
CA ASP A 421 14.81 -43.90 -21.72
C ASP A 421 13.80 -43.70 -22.87
N SER A 422 13.56 -42.44 -23.26
CA SER A 422 13.86 -41.91 -24.61
C SER A 422 13.22 -40.54 -24.88
N SER A 423 14.07 -39.55 -25.13
CA SER A 423 13.94 -38.43 -26.10
C SER A 423 14.56 -37.12 -25.58
N ALA A 424 15.48 -36.60 -26.39
CA ALA A 424 16.25 -35.38 -26.18
C ALA A 424 15.39 -34.09 -26.26
N PRO A 425 15.84 -32.96 -25.71
CA PRO A 425 15.08 -31.71 -25.74
C PRO A 425 15.25 -31.00 -27.08
N ASP A 426 14.13 -30.75 -27.77
CA ASP A 426 14.08 -29.88 -28.93
C ASP A 426 14.23 -28.41 -28.52
N THR A 427 15.10 -27.73 -29.25
CA THR A 427 15.47 -26.32 -29.11
C THR A 427 14.30 -25.39 -29.46
N LEU A 428 13.89 -24.54 -28.51
CA LEU A 428 13.03 -23.37 -28.77
C LEU A 428 13.82 -22.30 -29.55
N THR A 429 13.62 -22.27 -30.86
CA THR A 429 14.04 -21.17 -31.74
C THR A 429 13.26 -19.89 -31.44
N ALA A 430 13.99 -18.78 -31.25
CA ALA A 430 13.45 -17.43 -31.07
C ALA A 430 12.71 -16.93 -32.33
N ALA A 431 11.61 -16.19 -32.13
CA ALA A 431 10.84 -15.53 -33.18
C ALA A 431 11.63 -14.38 -33.85
N PRO A 432 11.40 -14.09 -35.14
CA PRO A 432 12.15 -13.06 -35.87
C PRO A 432 11.78 -11.62 -35.45
N PRO A 433 12.68 -10.63 -35.64
CA PRO A 433 12.48 -9.27 -35.17
C PRO A 433 11.38 -8.52 -35.95
N GLU A 434 10.51 -7.80 -35.23
CA GLU A 434 9.44 -6.96 -35.79
C GLU A 434 10.00 -5.92 -36.78
N ASP A 435 9.29 -5.74 -37.89
CA ASP A 435 9.65 -4.83 -38.97
C ASP A 435 9.75 -3.37 -38.47
N ALA A 436 10.89 -2.72 -38.68
CA ALA A 436 11.24 -1.43 -38.05
C ALA A 436 10.27 -0.28 -38.37
N ARG A 437 9.44 -0.45 -39.42
CA ARG A 437 8.37 0.48 -39.80
C ARG A 437 7.21 0.47 -38.80
N ILE A 438 6.90 -0.68 -38.20
CA ILE A 438 5.83 -0.84 -37.19
C ILE A 438 6.23 -0.12 -35.90
N GLY A 439 7.51 -0.19 -35.52
CA GLY A 439 8.05 0.52 -34.35
C GLY A 439 7.85 2.05 -34.44
N LYS A 440 8.21 2.66 -35.58
CA LYS A 440 8.03 4.11 -35.79
C LYS A 440 6.56 4.53 -35.82
N LEU A 441 5.69 3.67 -36.34
CA LEU A 441 4.25 3.95 -36.40
C LEU A 441 3.64 3.92 -34.98
N ARG A 442 4.09 3.01 -34.13
CA ARG A 442 3.69 2.90 -32.72
C ARG A 442 4.16 4.12 -31.92
N GLU A 443 5.41 4.53 -32.09
CA GLU A 443 5.94 5.73 -31.44
C GLU A 443 5.16 7.01 -31.83
N ALA A 444 4.78 7.15 -33.10
CA ALA A 444 3.97 8.28 -33.55
C ALA A 444 2.54 8.29 -32.98
N PHE A 445 1.96 7.11 -32.71
CA PHE A 445 0.66 6.97 -32.07
C PHE A 445 0.75 7.27 -30.56
N GLU A 446 1.76 6.72 -29.89
CA GLU A 446 2.01 6.95 -28.46
C GLU A 446 2.38 8.40 -28.16
N SER A 447 3.07 9.08 -29.07
CA SER A 447 3.36 10.51 -28.96
C SER A 447 2.17 11.41 -29.36
N GLY A 448 1.00 10.84 -29.69
CA GLY A 448 -0.21 11.58 -30.05
C GLY A 448 -0.16 12.31 -31.41
N ARG A 449 0.84 12.02 -32.26
CA ARG A 449 0.98 12.68 -33.58
C ARG A 449 -0.01 12.14 -34.61
N ILE A 450 -0.57 10.96 -34.39
CA ILE A 450 -1.59 10.34 -35.24
C ILE A 450 -2.72 9.78 -34.39
N SER A 451 -3.94 9.76 -34.93
CA SER A 451 -5.10 9.18 -34.25
C SER A 451 -5.09 7.64 -34.32
N ARG A 452 -5.84 7.00 -33.42
CA ARG A 452 -5.97 5.53 -33.33
C ARG A 452 -6.45 4.90 -34.64
N ASP A 453 -7.35 5.58 -35.35
CA ASP A 453 -7.89 5.10 -36.62
C ASP A 453 -6.84 5.15 -37.73
N VAL A 454 -6.00 6.20 -37.75
CA VAL A 454 -4.88 6.34 -38.70
C VAL A 454 -3.78 5.33 -38.41
N TYR A 455 -3.48 5.07 -37.13
CA TYR A 455 -2.55 4.02 -36.72
C TYR A 455 -3.02 2.63 -37.20
N ALA A 456 -4.29 2.27 -36.93
CA ALA A 456 -4.85 0.98 -37.32
C ALA A 456 -4.91 0.78 -38.84
N ALA A 457 -5.25 1.83 -39.60
CA ALA A 457 -5.28 1.78 -41.06
C ALA A 457 -3.89 1.59 -41.68
N ASN A 458 -2.87 2.24 -41.14
CA ASN A 458 -1.49 2.11 -41.60
C ASN A 458 -0.85 0.77 -41.18
N LEU A 459 -1.15 0.28 -39.99
CA LEU A 459 -0.70 -1.03 -39.53
C LEU A 459 -1.24 -2.15 -40.43
N ARG A 460 -2.52 -2.08 -40.84
CA ARG A 460 -3.13 -3.02 -41.80
C ARG A 460 -2.52 -2.96 -43.20
N ARG A 461 -1.97 -1.81 -43.62
CA ARG A 461 -1.26 -1.66 -44.89
C ARG A 461 0.18 -2.19 -44.84
N LEU A 462 0.83 -2.13 -43.68
CA LEU A 462 2.18 -2.64 -43.47
C LEU A 462 2.21 -4.16 -43.25
N THR A 463 1.15 -4.74 -42.70
CA THR A 463 1.05 -6.20 -42.50
C THR A 463 0.44 -6.95 -43.69
N LYS A 464 -0.20 -6.24 -44.62
CA LYS A 464 -0.48 -6.72 -45.98
C LYS A 464 0.50 -6.08 -46.94
N GLU A 465 1.71 -6.62 -47.07
CA GLU A 465 2.43 -6.37 -48.32
C GLU A 465 1.78 -7.18 -49.47
N PRO A 466 1.79 -6.67 -50.71
CA PRO A 466 1.17 -7.29 -51.88
C PRO A 466 1.75 -8.67 -52.26
#